data_AF-A0A4R5MHN9-F1
#
_entry.id   AF-A0A4R5MHN9-F1
#
_cell.length_a   1.000
_cell.length_b   1.000
_cell.length_c   1.000
_cell.angle_alpha   90.00
_cell.angle_beta   90.00
_cell.angle_gamma   90.00
#
_symmetry.space_group_name_H-M   'P 1'
#
loop_
_entity.id
_entity.type
_entity.pdbx_description
1 polymer ?
#
loop_
_entity_poly.entity_id
_entity_poly.type
_entity_poly.pdbx_seq_one_letter_code
_entity_poly.pdbx_strand_id
1 'polypeptide(L)'
;MEDQIKKQVTELEPKPLLAEVVGKLDKTMKVSLKQFFSIGDGRLSTEIGDVYEMLNFIFDANFMTHQLPSAMRKLKEVNPDWFSNAVSIINDVKRTNNTNDFAELMNLIDKNFPTYEFELGKCEGQIPFFAGLV
;
A
#
# COMPACT_ATOMS: atom_id res chain seq x y z
N MET A 1 64.86 16.29 12.11
CA MET A 1 63.99 16.58 10.95
C MET A 1 62.83 15.60 10.96
N GLU A 2 62.11 15.55 12.08
CA GLU A 2 61.05 14.56 12.35
C GLU A 2 59.92 15.17 13.21
N ASP A 3 59.77 16.49 13.16
CA ASP A 3 58.97 17.22 14.17
C ASP A 3 57.97 18.22 13.58
N GLN A 4 57.50 18.00 12.34
CA GLN A 4 56.41 18.79 11.75
C GLN A 4 55.32 17.98 11.03
N ILE A 5 55.31 16.65 11.14
CA ILE A 5 54.25 15.80 10.54
C ILE A 5 53.50 15.00 11.62
N LYS A 6 53.21 15.62 12.76
CA LYS A 6 52.32 15.05 13.80
C LYS A 6 51.35 16.08 14.36
N LYS A 7 50.83 16.98 13.50
CA LYS A 7 49.84 17.99 13.88
C LYS A 7 48.72 18.20 12.85
N GLN A 8 48.33 17.14 12.15
CA GLN A 8 47.08 17.08 11.37
C GLN A 8 46.33 15.78 11.63
N VAL A 9 46.21 15.40 12.91
CA VAL A 9 45.30 14.33 13.34
C VAL A 9 44.52 14.85 14.54
N THR A 10 43.62 15.78 14.26
CA THR A 10 42.56 16.17 15.20
C THR A 10 41.37 16.64 14.37
N GLU A 11 40.21 16.04 14.64
CA GLU A 11 38.88 16.37 14.07
C GLU A 11 38.68 16.08 12.58
N LEU A 12 38.64 14.80 12.23
CA LEU A 12 37.59 14.32 11.33
C LEU A 12 36.54 13.63 12.19
N GLU A 13 35.66 14.42 12.81
CA GLU A 13 34.37 13.88 13.21
C GLU A 13 33.69 13.32 11.95
N PRO A 14 33.16 12.09 11.96
CA PRO A 14 32.40 11.60 10.82
C PRO A 14 31.14 12.46 10.69
N LYS A 15 31.16 13.33 9.68
CA LYS A 15 30.02 14.09 9.18
C LYS A 15 28.81 13.12 9.06
N PRO A 16 27.65 13.40 9.67
CA PRO A 16 26.52 12.48 9.66
C PRO A 16 25.80 12.55 8.31
N LEU A 17 26.50 12.20 7.22
CA LEU A 17 25.93 12.14 5.87
C LEU A 17 25.11 10.86 5.65
N LEU A 18 25.20 9.87 6.53
CA LEU A 18 24.36 8.68 6.45
C LEU A 18 22.98 8.89 7.08
N ALA A 19 22.83 9.76 8.08
CA ALA A 19 21.54 9.97 8.74
C ALA A 19 20.53 10.72 7.85
N GLU A 20 20.97 11.64 6.98
CA GLU A 20 20.07 12.36 6.05
C GLU A 20 19.62 11.50 4.86
N VAL A 21 20.37 10.46 4.48
CA VAL A 21 20.00 9.59 3.35
C VAL A 21 19.02 8.48 3.77
N VAL A 22 18.91 8.16 5.06
CA VAL A 22 17.85 7.27 5.60
C VAL A 22 16.51 8.01 5.77
N GLY A 23 16.46 9.31 5.48
CA GLY A 23 15.29 10.19 5.63
C GLY A 23 14.21 10.11 4.55
N LYS A 24 14.10 9.01 3.81
CA LYS A 24 12.90 8.65 3.04
C LYS A 24 12.58 7.18 3.28
N LEU A 25 12.08 6.85 4.47
CA LEU A 25 11.15 5.73 4.52
C LEU A 25 9.94 6.17 3.68
N ASP A 26 9.84 5.68 2.45
CA ASP A 26 8.54 5.54 1.82
C ASP A 26 7.70 4.76 2.83
N LYS A 27 6.83 5.46 3.52
CA LYS A 27 6.01 4.91 4.58
C LYS A 27 5.17 3.83 3.91
N THR A 28 5.48 2.55 4.11
CA THR A 28 4.70 1.46 3.52
C THR A 28 3.48 1.22 4.41
N MET A 29 2.30 1.01 3.80
CA MET A 29 1.08 0.67 4.53
C MET A 29 0.86 -0.83 4.45
N LYS A 30 0.74 -1.47 5.61
CA LYS A 30 0.38 -2.89 5.70
C LYS A 30 -1.11 -3.05 5.93
N VAL A 31 -1.74 -3.94 5.19
CA VAL A 31 -3.17 -4.23 5.32
C VAL A 31 -3.42 -5.73 5.28
N SER A 32 -4.42 -6.19 6.02
CA SER A 32 -4.83 -7.61 5.96
C SER A 32 -5.42 -7.97 4.59
N LEU A 33 -5.45 -9.27 4.26
CA LEU A 33 -6.17 -9.76 3.07
C LEU A 33 -7.64 -9.33 3.05
N LYS A 34 -8.29 -9.31 4.21
CA LYS A 34 -9.67 -8.88 4.36
C LYS A 34 -9.84 -7.40 4.01
N GLN A 35 -8.96 -6.53 4.47
CA GLN A 35 -8.99 -5.12 4.11
C GLN A 35 -8.75 -4.94 2.60
N PHE A 36 -7.69 -5.55 2.07
CA PHE A 36 -7.37 -5.49 0.65
C PHE A 36 -8.50 -6.00 -0.26
N PHE A 37 -9.27 -7.00 0.18
CA PHE A 37 -10.40 -7.56 -0.57
C PHE A 37 -11.39 -6.48 -1.01
N SER A 38 -11.61 -5.44 -0.20
CA SER A 38 -12.51 -4.34 -0.57
C SER A 38 -12.08 -3.61 -1.84
N ILE A 39 -10.77 -3.41 -2.05
CA ILE A 39 -10.25 -2.72 -3.24
C ILE A 39 -9.92 -3.69 -4.40
N GLY A 40 -9.47 -4.91 -4.09
CA GLY A 40 -9.11 -5.91 -5.08
C GLY A 40 -10.31 -6.58 -5.74
N ASP A 41 -11.29 -6.99 -4.93
CA ASP A 41 -12.52 -7.64 -5.40
C ASP A 41 -13.61 -6.62 -5.75
N GLY A 42 -13.73 -5.56 -4.93
CA GLY A 42 -14.73 -4.50 -5.10
C GLY A 42 -15.98 -4.65 -4.23
N ARG A 43 -16.09 -5.71 -3.44
CA ARG A 43 -17.12 -5.88 -2.39
C ARG A 43 -16.56 -5.46 -1.03
N LEU A 44 -17.33 -4.65 -0.30
CA LEU A 44 -16.94 -4.13 1.01
C LEU A 44 -16.88 -5.26 2.06
N SER A 45 -15.68 -5.54 2.55
CA SER A 45 -15.34 -6.61 3.51
C SER A 45 -14.73 -6.08 4.81
N THR A 46 -14.48 -4.78 4.85
CA THR A 46 -14.02 -4.03 6.02
C THR A 46 -14.80 -2.72 6.15
N GLU A 47 -14.46 -1.88 7.13
CA GLU A 47 -15.06 -0.56 7.29
C GLU A 47 -14.73 0.36 6.10
N ILE A 48 -15.64 1.28 5.78
CA ILE A 48 -15.40 2.23 4.69
C ILE A 48 -14.17 3.12 4.97
N GLY A 49 -13.87 3.38 6.25
CA GLY A 49 -12.68 4.12 6.68
C GLY A 49 -11.39 3.52 6.16
N ASP A 50 -11.23 2.20 6.27
CA ASP A 50 -10.06 1.50 5.73
C ASP A 50 -9.92 1.68 4.22
N VAL A 51 -11.04 1.71 3.49
CA VAL A 51 -11.03 1.94 2.04
C VAL A 51 -10.52 3.35 1.72
N TYR A 52 -10.94 4.36 2.49
CA TYR A 52 -10.38 5.70 2.38
C TYR A 52 -8.89 5.70 2.66
N GLU A 53 -8.47 5.14 3.79
CA GLU A 53 -7.07 5.14 4.21
C GLU A 53 -6.19 4.48 3.16
N MET A 54 -6.58 3.31 2.64
CA MET A 54 -5.86 2.62 1.59
C MET A 54 -5.78 3.46 0.30
N LEU A 55 -6.89 4.02 -0.19
CA LEU A 55 -6.89 4.75 -1.46
C LEU A 55 -6.17 6.11 -1.34
N ASN A 56 -6.36 6.82 -0.24
CA ASN A 56 -5.63 8.05 0.08
C ASN A 56 -4.13 7.78 0.20
N PHE A 57 -3.76 6.66 0.84
CA PHE A 57 -2.39 6.22 0.88
C PHE A 57 -1.85 5.94 -0.52
N ILE A 58 -2.51 5.07 -1.30
CA ILE A 58 -2.05 4.65 -2.63
C ILE A 58 -1.82 5.84 -3.56
N PHE A 59 -2.72 6.82 -3.58
CA PHE A 59 -2.66 7.97 -4.50
C PHE A 59 -2.10 9.26 -3.89
N ASP A 60 -1.66 9.20 -2.63
CA ASP A 60 -1.18 10.37 -1.87
C ASP A 60 -2.20 11.54 -1.89
N ALA A 61 -3.46 11.23 -1.57
CA ALA A 61 -4.61 12.11 -1.77
C ALA A 61 -5.49 12.22 -0.52
N ASN A 62 -6.49 13.11 -0.57
CA ASN A 62 -7.56 13.24 0.42
C ASN A 62 -8.91 13.14 -0.30
N PHE A 63 -9.28 11.92 -0.71
CA PHE A 63 -10.50 11.66 -1.46
C PHE A 63 -11.76 11.85 -0.62
N MET A 64 -12.80 12.30 -1.31
CA MET A 64 -14.18 12.31 -0.84
C MET A 64 -14.92 11.04 -1.33
N THR A 65 -16.06 10.71 -0.71
CA THR A 65 -16.83 9.48 -1.00
C THR A 65 -17.10 9.27 -2.49
N HIS A 66 -17.47 10.34 -3.19
CA HIS A 66 -17.83 10.28 -4.61
C HIS A 66 -16.63 9.95 -5.51
N GLN A 67 -15.40 10.19 -5.04
CA GLN A 67 -14.19 9.90 -5.80
C GLN A 67 -13.73 8.45 -5.66
N LEU A 68 -14.16 7.72 -4.61
CA LEU A 68 -13.69 6.35 -4.35
C LEU A 68 -13.90 5.39 -5.52
N PRO A 69 -15.08 5.36 -6.19
CA PRO A 69 -15.26 4.49 -7.36
C PRO A 69 -14.28 4.82 -8.49
N SER A 70 -13.99 6.10 -8.71
CA SER A 70 -13.02 6.54 -9.72
C SER A 70 -11.59 6.16 -9.33
N ALA A 71 -11.24 6.22 -8.04
CA ALA A 71 -9.96 5.78 -7.51
C ALA A 71 -9.74 4.28 -7.64
N MET A 72 -10.74 3.47 -7.29
CA MET A 72 -10.68 2.02 -7.47
C MET A 72 -10.54 1.67 -8.96
N ARG A 73 -11.28 2.34 -9.85
CA ARG A 73 -11.14 2.15 -11.30
C ARG A 73 -9.73 2.51 -11.76
N LYS A 74 -9.20 3.66 -11.33
CA LYS A 74 -7.85 4.09 -11.69
C LYS A 74 -6.78 3.11 -11.20
N LEU A 75 -6.91 2.57 -9.99
CA LEU A 75 -6.00 1.56 -9.47
C LEU A 75 -6.00 0.30 -10.34
N LYS A 76 -7.18 -0.16 -10.76
CA LYS A 76 -7.33 -1.29 -11.69
C LYS A 76 -6.78 -1.00 -13.09
N GLU A 77 -6.84 0.25 -13.54
CA GLU A 77 -6.24 0.67 -14.83
C GLU A 77 -4.72 0.73 -14.76
N VAL A 78 -4.16 1.28 -13.67
CA VAL A 78 -2.70 1.34 -13.46
C VAL A 78 -2.13 -0.05 -13.23
N ASN A 79 -2.86 -0.90 -12.50
CA ASN A 79 -2.55 -2.31 -12.22
C ASN A 79 -1.08 -2.55 -11.86
N PRO A 80 -0.55 -1.92 -10.80
CA PRO A 80 0.84 -2.14 -10.40
C PRO A 80 1.06 -3.60 -9.95
N ASP A 81 2.30 -4.09 -10.06
CA ASP A 81 2.63 -5.49 -9.77
C ASP A 81 2.10 -5.95 -8.41
N TRP A 82 2.29 -5.15 -7.36
CA TRP A 82 1.81 -5.46 -6.00
C TRP A 82 0.28 -5.64 -5.95
N PHE A 83 -0.48 -4.84 -6.70
CA PHE A 83 -1.94 -4.94 -6.76
C PHE A 83 -2.35 -6.21 -7.50
N SER A 84 -1.73 -6.46 -8.66
CA SER A 84 -2.03 -7.65 -9.48
C SER A 84 -1.73 -8.95 -8.74
N ASN A 85 -0.60 -8.99 -8.01
CA ASN A 85 -0.19 -10.14 -7.19
C ASN A 85 -1.19 -10.39 -6.05
N ALA A 86 -1.63 -9.33 -5.37
CA ALA A 86 -2.62 -9.43 -4.30
C ALA A 86 -4.00 -9.88 -4.81
N VAL A 87 -4.43 -9.38 -5.98
CA VAL A 87 -5.65 -9.85 -6.65
C VAL A 87 -5.53 -11.33 -7.06
N SER A 88 -4.36 -11.78 -7.50
CA SER A 88 -4.13 -13.19 -7.83
C SER A 88 -4.38 -14.09 -6.62
N ILE A 89 -3.94 -13.68 -5.42
CA ILE A 89 -4.18 -14.44 -4.19
C ILE A 89 -5.68 -14.58 -3.90
N ILE A 90 -6.46 -13.49 -4.05
CA ILE A 90 -7.92 -13.56 -3.90
C ILE A 90 -8.53 -14.54 -4.93
N ASN A 91 -8.08 -14.48 -6.18
CA ASN A 91 -8.57 -15.36 -7.23
C ASN A 91 -8.19 -16.83 -7.01
N ASP A 92 -7.02 -17.08 -6.43
CA ASP A 92 -6.57 -18.42 -6.05
C ASP A 92 -7.41 -18.99 -4.90
N VAL A 93 -7.78 -18.16 -3.91
CA VAL A 93 -8.71 -18.56 -2.84
C VAL A 93 -10.07 -18.95 -3.45
N LYS A 94 -10.62 -18.15 -4.36
CA LYS A 94 -11.88 -18.46 -5.06
C LYS A 94 -11.79 -19.76 -5.85
N ARG A 95 -10.74 -19.91 -6.64
CA ARG A 95 -10.54 -21.08 -7.52
C ARG A 95 -10.35 -22.36 -6.71
N THR A 96 -9.52 -22.33 -5.68
CA THR A 96 -9.19 -23.51 -4.86
C THR A 96 -10.41 -24.02 -4.08
N ASN A 97 -11.30 -23.11 -3.66
CA ASN A 97 -12.50 -23.45 -2.90
C ASN A 97 -13.77 -23.53 -3.77
N ASN A 98 -13.65 -23.31 -5.08
CA ASN A 98 -14.75 -23.28 -6.05
C ASN A 98 -15.95 -22.42 -5.57
N THR A 99 -15.67 -21.25 -5.02
CA THR A 99 -16.70 -20.34 -4.50
C THR A 99 -16.42 -18.91 -4.90
N ASN A 100 -17.50 -18.17 -5.16
CA ASN A 100 -17.50 -16.71 -5.25
C ASN A 100 -18.52 -16.10 -4.27
N ASP A 101 -19.11 -16.91 -3.39
CA ASP A 101 -20.03 -16.43 -2.37
C ASP A 101 -19.28 -15.55 -1.37
N PHE A 102 -19.87 -14.40 -1.04
CA PHE A 102 -19.18 -13.43 -0.20
C PHE A 102 -18.99 -13.94 1.24
N ALA A 103 -20.02 -14.55 1.83
CA ALA A 103 -19.95 -15.01 3.21
C ALA A 103 -18.97 -16.18 3.36
N GLU A 104 -18.95 -17.10 2.40
CA GLU A 104 -17.97 -18.19 2.36
C GLU A 104 -16.54 -17.65 2.22
N LEU A 105 -16.31 -16.68 1.33
CA LEU A 105 -14.99 -16.08 1.14
C LEU A 105 -14.50 -15.38 2.41
N MET A 106 -15.36 -14.62 3.11
CA MET A 106 -14.98 -13.98 4.37
C MET A 106 -14.62 -15.02 5.44
N ASN A 107 -15.41 -16.08 5.57
CA ASN A 107 -15.12 -17.18 6.49
C ASN A 107 -13.79 -17.87 6.17
N LEU A 108 -13.46 -18.06 4.89
CA LEU A 108 -12.19 -18.64 4.46
C LEU A 108 -11.01 -17.72 4.75
N ILE A 109 -11.15 -16.42 4.48
CA ILE A 109 -10.11 -15.42 4.74
C ILE A 109 -9.84 -15.32 6.25
N ASP A 110 -10.89 -15.20 7.06
CA ASP A 110 -10.75 -15.07 8.52
C ASP A 110 -10.12 -16.33 9.16
N LYS A 111 -10.40 -17.53 8.62
CA LYS A 111 -9.85 -18.79 9.15
C LYS A 111 -8.42 -19.07 8.68
N ASN A 112 -8.14 -18.87 7.38
CA ASN A 112 -6.90 -19.35 6.76
C ASN A 112 -5.83 -18.27 6.64
N PHE A 113 -6.22 -16.99 6.70
CA PHE A 113 -5.34 -15.84 6.49
C PHE A 113 -5.44 -14.76 7.60
N PRO A 114 -5.56 -15.12 8.90
CA PRO A 114 -5.81 -14.15 9.96
C PRO A 114 -4.65 -13.14 10.17
N THR A 115 -3.43 -13.52 9.80
CA THR A 115 -2.22 -12.69 9.95
C THR A 115 -1.56 -12.38 8.61
N TYR A 116 -2.23 -12.67 7.50
CA TYR A 116 -1.66 -12.42 6.18
C TYR A 116 -1.83 -10.94 5.81
N GLU A 117 -0.71 -10.27 5.61
CA GLU A 117 -0.65 -8.84 5.32
C GLU A 117 -0.02 -8.55 3.95
N PHE A 118 -0.47 -7.47 3.32
CA PHE A 118 0.03 -6.92 2.09
C PHE A 118 0.67 -5.57 2.33
N GLU A 119 1.81 -5.34 1.70
CA GLU A 119 2.39 -4.01 1.62
C GLU A 119 1.82 -3.28 0.40
N LEU A 120 1.09 -2.20 0.65
CA LEU A 120 0.56 -1.33 -0.39
C LEU A 120 1.68 -0.44 -0.93
N GLY A 121 1.72 -0.30 -2.26
CA GLY A 121 2.59 0.65 -2.95
C GLY A 121 1.87 1.94 -3.30
N LYS A 122 2.66 2.98 -3.58
CA LYS A 122 2.16 4.25 -4.14
C LYS A 122 1.91 4.12 -5.65
N CYS A 123 0.98 4.91 -6.16
CA CYS A 123 0.65 5.02 -7.58
C CYS A 123 0.58 6.50 -7.98
N GLU A 124 1.16 6.84 -9.13
CA GLU A 124 0.93 8.14 -9.74
C GLU A 124 -0.45 8.17 -10.40
N GLY A 125 -1.32 9.07 -9.95
CA GLY A 125 -2.65 9.21 -10.53
C GLY A 125 -3.40 10.40 -9.96
N GLN A 126 -3.69 11.40 -10.81
CA GLN A 126 -4.59 12.49 -10.45
C GLN A 126 -6.03 12.06 -10.68
N ILE A 127 -6.85 12.20 -9.63
CA ILE A 127 -8.30 11.98 -9.70
C ILE A 127 -8.97 13.32 -9.51
N PRO A 128 -9.67 13.84 -10.53
CA PRO A 128 -10.35 15.12 -10.45
C PRO A 128 -11.32 15.18 -9.26
N PHE A 129 -11.49 16.36 -8.68
CA PHE A 129 -12.44 16.56 -7.58
C PHE A 129 -13.86 16.13 -7.97
N PHE A 130 -14.30 16.44 -9.20
CA PHE A 130 -15.64 16.08 -9.68
C PHE A 130 -15.74 14.65 -10.23
N ALA A 131 -14.69 13.83 -10.14
CA ALA A 131 -14.75 12.45 -10.63
C ALA A 131 -15.80 11.64 -9.85
N GLY A 132 -16.73 11.00 -10.55
CA GLY A 132 -17.83 10.23 -9.96
C GLY A 132 -19.10 11.05 -9.68
N LEU A 133 -19.08 12.36 -9.94
CA LEU A 133 -20.29 13.18 -10.04
C LEU A 133 -20.65 13.29 -11.52
N VAL A 134 -21.74 12.62 -11.93
CA VAL A 134 -22.28 12.64 -13.29
C VAL A 134 -23.75 13.02 -13.23
#